data_AF-A0A3N1R6Q6-F1
#
_entry.id   AF-A0A3N1R6Q6-F1
#
_cell.length_a   1.000
_cell.length_b   1.000
_cell.length_c   1.000
_cell.angle_alpha   90.00
_cell.angle_beta   90.00
_cell.angle_gamma   90.00
#
_symmetry.space_group_name_H-M   'P 1'
#
loop_
_entity.id
_entity.type
_entity.pdbx_description
1 polymer ?
#
loop_
_entity_poly.entity_id
_entity_poly.type
_entity_poly.pdbx_seq_one_letter_code
_entity_poly.pdbx_strand_id
1 'polypeptide(L)'
;MISNNTGYLSALNQTGFTENSTKLATTGGNNLPKEKPPEDAVQISREAKSLTSGEPINGGLISVTGEIGTYMLGRMALGIDTMQEWSSKGLLISDDSVVAAGKAFQEAFSQAAQDSGTSFAGSSVTLNKHQIMINSQKVPDWFHREYEDMTSSMEDGEMKRSFENGELFFTSPPSVSRANALASYAAVAKSM
;
A
#
# COMPACT_ATOMS: atom_id res chain seq x y z
N MET A 1 50.11 -11.99 -28.17
CA MET A 1 49.31 -10.82 -27.74
C MET A 1 49.28 -10.90 -26.22
N ILE A 2 50.10 -10.20 -25.42
CA ILE A 2 50.32 -8.74 -25.24
C ILE A 2 48.95 -8.04 -25.15
N SER A 3 48.52 -7.33 -24.10
CA SER A 3 49.20 -6.62 -23.01
C SER A 3 48.26 -6.40 -21.81
N ASN A 4 48.87 -6.04 -20.69
CA ASN A 4 48.35 -5.51 -19.42
C ASN A 4 47.40 -4.29 -19.59
N ASN A 5 46.57 -3.97 -18.57
CA ASN A 5 46.83 -2.79 -17.74
C ASN A 5 46.03 -2.73 -16.43
N THR A 6 46.71 -2.16 -15.43
CA THR A 6 46.33 -1.88 -14.05
C THR A 6 45.90 -0.41 -13.93
N GLY A 7 44.99 -0.10 -13.00
CA GLY A 7 44.92 1.20 -12.32
C GLY A 7 44.00 2.26 -12.92
N TYR A 8 43.16 2.89 -12.09
CA TYR A 8 43.45 4.20 -11.48
C TYR A 8 42.32 4.64 -10.54
N LEU A 9 42.72 5.23 -9.40
CA LEU A 9 41.89 5.89 -8.39
C LEU A 9 41.67 7.39 -8.74
N SER A 10 40.62 7.96 -8.12
CA SER A 10 40.47 9.36 -7.65
C SER A 10 40.08 10.49 -8.61
N ALA A 11 38.99 11.19 -8.24
CA ALA A 11 38.86 12.66 -8.04
C ALA A 11 37.36 13.01 -7.96
N LEU A 12 36.75 13.29 -6.80
CA LEU A 12 36.76 14.57 -6.09
C LEU A 12 36.93 15.78 -7.03
N ASN A 13 35.80 16.40 -7.41
CA ASN A 13 35.77 17.80 -7.83
C ASN A 13 34.81 18.56 -6.91
N GLN A 14 35.40 19.16 -5.87
CA GLN A 14 34.93 20.43 -5.32
C GLN A 14 35.67 21.56 -6.05
N THR A 15 34.90 22.49 -6.61
CA THR A 15 35.27 23.87 -6.92
C THR A 15 33.98 24.67 -6.71
N GLY A 16 33.86 25.72 -5.89
CA GLY A 16 34.83 26.69 -5.40
C GLY A 16 34.28 28.09 -5.72
N PHE A 17 33.63 28.73 -4.73
CA PHE A 17 33.38 30.16 -4.50
C PHE A 17 33.07 31.14 -5.66
N THR A 18 31.97 31.89 -5.52
CA THR A 18 32.04 33.37 -5.50
C THR A 18 30.77 33.98 -4.89
N GLU A 19 30.93 34.69 -3.76
CA GLU A 19 29.98 35.67 -3.26
C GLU A 19 30.02 36.92 -4.13
N ASN A 20 28.87 37.55 -4.36
CA ASN A 20 28.79 39.00 -4.56
C ASN A 20 27.48 39.55 -4.01
N SER A 21 27.61 40.48 -3.07
CA SER A 21 26.54 41.17 -2.37
C SER A 21 26.04 42.38 -3.16
N THR A 22 24.72 42.61 -3.19
CA THR A 22 24.17 43.99 -3.25
C THR A 22 22.84 44.03 -2.50
N LYS A 23 22.70 45.01 -1.60
CA LYS A 23 21.59 45.22 -0.65
C LYS A 23 20.45 46.06 -1.24
N LEU A 24 19.26 45.84 -0.63
CA LEU A 24 18.13 46.75 -0.33
C LEU A 24 17.03 47.04 -1.38
N ALA A 25 15.81 46.55 -1.12
CA ALA A 25 14.61 47.31 -0.70
C ALA A 25 13.42 46.34 -0.47
N THR A 26 12.91 46.18 0.76
CA THR A 26 11.70 46.84 1.30
C THR A 26 10.36 46.13 0.94
N THR A 27 9.78 45.50 1.96
CA THR A 27 8.34 45.38 2.26
C THR A 27 7.41 44.76 1.21
N GLY A 28 6.93 43.55 1.50
CA GLY A 28 5.72 42.97 0.94
C GLY A 28 5.30 41.75 1.75
N GLY A 29 4.33 41.93 2.65
CA GLY A 29 3.88 40.87 3.55
C GLY A 29 3.24 39.72 2.79
N ASN A 30 3.82 38.52 2.91
CA ASN A 30 3.14 37.30 2.54
C ASN A 30 2.23 36.88 3.70
N ASN A 31 1.01 37.42 3.71
CA ASN A 31 -0.14 36.73 4.27
C ASN A 31 -0.42 35.51 3.39
N LEU A 32 0.37 34.45 3.55
CA LEU A 32 -0.08 33.12 3.19
C LEU A 32 -1.10 32.72 4.27
N PRO A 33 -2.36 32.39 3.91
CA PRO A 33 -3.21 31.68 4.84
C PRO A 33 -2.45 30.43 5.27
N LYS A 34 -2.27 30.23 6.57
CA LYS A 34 -1.97 28.90 7.09
C LYS A 34 -3.16 28.05 6.67
N GLU A 35 -3.05 27.27 5.60
CA GLU A 35 -3.95 26.14 5.37
C GLU A 35 -3.82 25.27 6.61
N LYS A 36 -4.79 25.40 7.51
CA LYS A 36 -5.06 24.35 8.48
C LYS A 36 -5.34 23.10 7.64
N PRO A 37 -4.62 21.99 7.83
CA PRO A 37 -5.14 20.73 7.33
C PRO A 37 -6.56 20.58 7.90
N PRO A 38 -7.50 19.99 7.13
CA PRO A 38 -8.85 19.76 7.64
C PRO A 38 -8.76 19.11 9.03
N GLU A 39 -9.60 19.54 9.97
CA GLU A 39 -9.56 19.07 11.36
C GLU A 39 -9.84 17.55 11.51
N ASP A 40 -10.12 16.87 10.41
CA ASP A 40 -10.27 15.41 10.25
C ASP A 40 -9.04 14.70 9.65
N ALA A 41 -7.94 15.41 9.35
CA ALA A 41 -6.72 14.77 8.87
C ALA A 41 -6.13 13.89 9.98
N VAL A 42 -6.04 12.57 9.73
CA VAL A 42 -5.55 11.58 10.70
C VAL A 42 -4.11 11.91 11.06
N GLN A 43 -3.89 12.39 12.29
CA GLN A 43 -2.55 12.71 12.79
C GLN A 43 -1.80 11.44 13.14
N ILE A 44 -1.27 10.75 12.11
CA ILE A 44 -0.38 9.61 12.34
C ILE A 44 0.90 10.13 13.00
N SER A 45 1.12 9.71 14.25
CA SER A 45 2.26 10.12 15.07
C SER A 45 3.56 9.83 14.35
N ARG A 46 4.54 10.73 14.46
CA ARG A 46 5.86 10.60 13.83
C ARG A 46 6.56 9.30 14.23
N GLU A 47 6.26 8.76 15.42
CA GLU A 47 6.74 7.46 15.88
C GLU A 47 6.28 6.30 14.98
N ALA A 48 5.01 6.31 14.51
CA ALA A 48 4.46 5.26 13.64
C ALA A 48 5.11 5.23 12.25
N LYS A 49 5.49 6.40 11.73
CA LYS A 49 6.27 6.52 10.49
C LYS A 49 7.73 6.06 10.69
N SER A 50 8.32 6.33 11.86
CA SER A 50 9.69 5.91 12.16
C SER A 50 9.86 4.40 12.36
N LEU A 51 8.86 3.74 12.96
CA LEU A 51 8.84 2.28 13.17
C LEU A 51 8.80 1.46 11.86
N THR A 52 8.53 2.12 10.73
CA THR A 52 8.19 1.47 9.46
C THR A 52 9.13 1.83 8.30
N SER A 53 10.14 2.67 8.55
CA SER A 53 11.06 3.25 7.54
C SER A 53 12.35 2.44 7.28
N GLY A 54 12.47 1.21 7.79
CA GLY A 54 13.52 0.27 7.32
C GLY A 54 14.45 -0.35 8.36
N GLU A 55 14.15 -0.29 9.66
CA GLU A 55 14.84 -1.19 10.60
C GLU A 55 14.12 -2.55 10.66
N PRO A 56 14.86 -3.68 10.62
CA PRO A 56 14.28 -4.99 10.85
C PRO A 56 13.69 -5.01 12.26
N ILE A 57 12.36 -5.14 12.32
CA ILE A 57 11.63 -5.15 13.59
C ILE A 57 12.01 -6.45 14.31
N ASN A 58 12.92 -6.36 15.27
CA ASN A 58 13.29 -7.47 16.14
C ASN A 58 12.06 -7.89 16.96
N GLY A 59 11.34 -8.90 16.49
CA GLY A 59 10.59 -9.87 17.31
C GLY A 59 9.43 -9.36 18.18
N GLY A 60 8.87 -8.17 17.95
CA GLY A 60 7.69 -7.69 18.68
C GLY A 60 6.42 -7.88 17.87
N LEU A 61 5.46 -8.69 18.37
CA LEU A 61 4.11 -8.79 17.80
C LEU A 61 3.49 -7.38 17.77
N ILE A 62 3.29 -6.84 16.57
CA ILE A 62 2.60 -5.57 16.38
C ILE A 62 1.15 -5.79 16.82
N SER A 63 0.69 -5.01 17.79
CA SER A 63 -0.74 -4.95 18.10
C SER A 63 -1.44 -4.33 16.89
N VAL A 64 -2.23 -5.14 16.16
CA VAL A 64 -3.01 -4.70 14.98
C VAL A 64 -4.22 -3.84 15.38
N THR A 65 -4.43 -3.63 16.68
CA THR A 65 -5.49 -2.81 17.25
C THR A 65 -5.11 -1.33 17.32
N GLY A 66 -6.05 -0.46 16.93
CA GLY A 66 -5.89 1.00 16.93
C GLY A 66 -5.31 1.55 15.62
N GLU A 67 -5.23 2.88 15.52
CA GLU A 67 -4.87 3.60 14.27
C GLU A 67 -3.50 3.21 13.70
N ILE A 68 -2.51 2.99 14.59
CA ILE A 68 -1.16 2.53 14.21
C ILE A 68 -1.21 1.12 13.61
N GLY A 69 -2.05 0.25 14.17
CA GLY A 69 -2.29 -1.11 13.67
C GLY A 69 -2.96 -1.11 12.30
N THR A 70 -3.97 -0.26 12.11
CA THR A 70 -4.66 -0.10 10.82
C THR A 70 -3.71 0.46 9.74
N TYR A 71 -2.85 1.42 10.08
CA TYR A 71 -1.84 1.93 9.14
C TYR A 71 -0.85 0.84 8.71
N MET A 72 -0.34 0.05 9.65
CA MET A 72 0.54 -1.09 9.36
C MET A 72 -0.16 -2.10 8.43
N LEU A 73 -1.42 -2.43 8.74
CA LEU A 73 -2.26 -3.31 7.94
C LEU A 73 -2.45 -2.75 6.53
N GLY A 74 -2.64 -1.45 6.40
CA GLY A 74 -2.71 -0.75 5.12
C GLY A 74 -1.47 -0.89 4.27
N ARG A 75 -0.28 -0.72 4.86
CA ARG A 75 0.99 -0.91 4.14
C ARG A 75 1.17 -2.36 3.67
N MET A 76 0.76 -3.33 4.49
CA MET A 76 0.78 -4.74 4.11
C MET A 76 -0.22 -5.04 3.00
N ALA A 77 -1.44 -4.47 3.10
CA ALA A 77 -2.51 -4.64 2.13
C ALA A 77 -2.15 -4.05 0.76
N LEU A 78 -1.58 -2.85 0.73
CA LEU A 78 -1.10 -2.23 -0.50
C LEU A 78 0.12 -2.98 -1.07
N GLY A 79 1.04 -3.40 -0.20
CA GLY A 79 2.29 -4.05 -0.57
C GLY A 79 3.37 -3.04 -0.91
N ILE A 80 4.60 -3.33 -0.46
CA ILE A 80 5.75 -2.42 -0.60
C ILE A 80 6.06 -2.13 -2.07
N ASP A 81 6.05 -3.15 -2.93
CA ASP A 81 6.40 -3.03 -4.35
C ASP A 81 5.40 -2.13 -5.10
N THR A 82 4.09 -2.36 -4.90
CA THR A 82 3.03 -1.53 -5.50
C THR A 82 3.15 -0.08 -5.06
N MET A 83 3.38 0.15 -3.75
CA MET A 83 3.56 1.51 -3.25
C MET A 83 4.79 2.21 -3.85
N GLN A 84 5.90 1.49 -4.00
CA GLN A 84 7.12 2.03 -4.61
C GLN A 84 6.93 2.31 -6.09
N GLU A 85 6.29 1.39 -6.83
CA GLU A 85 5.96 1.56 -8.24
C GLU A 85 5.11 2.82 -8.46
N TRP A 86 4.00 2.94 -7.75
CA TRP A 86 3.13 4.11 -7.86
C TRP A 86 3.83 5.41 -7.47
N SER A 87 4.65 5.37 -6.41
CA SER A 87 5.46 6.52 -6.01
C SER A 87 6.46 6.93 -7.11
N SER A 88 7.07 5.96 -7.79
CA SER A 88 8.00 6.22 -8.90
C SER A 88 7.32 6.85 -10.13
N LYS A 89 6.02 6.60 -10.30
CA LYS A 89 5.16 7.20 -11.33
C LYS A 89 4.56 8.55 -10.91
N GLY A 90 4.95 9.07 -9.74
CA GLY A 90 4.55 10.37 -9.23
C GLY A 90 3.27 10.38 -8.39
N LEU A 91 2.75 9.22 -7.96
CA LEU A 91 1.66 9.16 -6.99
C LEU A 91 2.20 9.33 -5.56
N LEU A 92 1.89 10.44 -4.91
CA LEU A 92 2.14 10.59 -3.48
C LEU A 92 1.02 9.87 -2.72
N ILE A 93 1.37 8.77 -2.05
CA ILE A 93 0.43 7.97 -1.26
C ILE A 93 0.23 8.64 0.10
N SER A 94 -0.98 9.10 0.35
CA SER A 94 -1.37 9.75 1.61
C SER A 94 -1.50 8.74 2.75
N ASP A 95 -1.32 9.21 3.98
CA ASP A 95 -1.54 8.39 5.17
C ASP A 95 -3.00 7.91 5.26
N ASP A 96 -3.96 8.75 4.86
CA ASP A 96 -5.38 8.41 4.83
C ASP A 96 -5.67 7.27 3.85
N SER A 97 -5.00 7.23 2.71
CA SER A 97 -5.11 6.13 1.75
C SER A 97 -4.54 4.82 2.28
N VAL A 98 -3.44 4.88 3.02
CA VAL A 98 -2.89 3.70 3.70
C VAL A 98 -3.88 3.20 4.75
N VAL A 99 -4.43 4.08 5.59
CA VAL A 99 -5.45 3.71 6.58
C VAL A 99 -6.70 3.13 5.91
N ALA A 100 -7.16 3.72 4.80
CA ALA A 100 -8.30 3.21 4.03
C ALA A 100 -8.04 1.79 3.50
N ALA A 101 -6.84 1.51 2.99
CA ALA A 101 -6.45 0.17 2.59
C ALA A 101 -6.44 -0.83 3.76
N GLY A 102 -6.01 -0.39 4.94
CA GLY A 102 -6.04 -1.20 6.15
C GLY A 102 -7.46 -1.55 6.58
N LYS A 103 -8.38 -0.57 6.53
CA LYS A 103 -9.80 -0.79 6.82
C LYS A 103 -10.44 -1.74 5.82
N ALA A 104 -10.22 -1.53 4.51
CA ALA A 104 -10.74 -2.41 3.46
C ALA A 104 -10.23 -3.85 3.62
N PHE A 105 -8.94 -4.03 3.97
CA PHE A 105 -8.39 -5.36 4.26
C PHE A 105 -9.08 -6.01 5.46
N GLN A 106 -9.24 -5.27 6.56
CA GLN A 106 -9.90 -5.78 7.77
C GLN A 106 -11.36 -6.17 7.49
N GLU A 107 -12.09 -5.36 6.72
CA GLU A 107 -13.46 -5.62 6.32
C GLU A 107 -13.55 -6.87 5.44
N ALA A 108 -12.71 -6.96 4.42
CA ALA A 108 -12.66 -8.10 3.52
C ALA A 108 -12.37 -9.43 4.24
N PHE A 109 -11.42 -9.42 5.18
CA PHE A 109 -11.13 -10.59 6.00
C PHE A 109 -12.27 -10.94 6.96
N SER A 110 -12.93 -9.93 7.53
CA SER A 110 -14.08 -10.14 8.42
C SER A 110 -15.24 -10.78 7.66
N GLN A 111 -15.53 -10.28 6.46
CA GLN A 111 -16.57 -10.84 5.59
C GLN A 111 -16.20 -12.26 5.14
N ALA A 112 -14.97 -12.47 4.65
CA ALA A 112 -14.53 -13.81 4.27
C ALA A 112 -14.61 -14.80 5.44
N ALA A 113 -14.29 -14.39 6.68
CA ALA A 113 -14.42 -15.24 7.86
C ALA A 113 -15.88 -15.61 8.18
N GLN A 114 -16.81 -14.66 8.02
CA GLN A 114 -18.25 -14.92 8.18
C GLN A 114 -18.77 -15.89 7.11
N ASP A 115 -18.37 -15.68 5.85
CA ASP A 115 -18.79 -16.50 4.70
C ASP A 115 -18.20 -17.92 4.75
N SER A 116 -17.03 -18.08 5.38
CA SER A 116 -16.29 -19.35 5.46
C SER A 116 -16.87 -20.35 6.48
N GLY A 117 -17.84 -19.95 7.30
CA GLY A 117 -18.45 -20.80 8.31
C GLY A 117 -17.41 -21.41 9.27
N THR A 118 -17.26 -22.74 9.26
CA THR A 118 -16.37 -23.46 10.19
C THR A 118 -14.92 -23.56 9.71
N SER A 119 -14.60 -23.16 8.47
CA SER A 119 -13.25 -23.29 7.91
C SER A 119 -12.93 -22.20 6.89
N PHE A 120 -11.94 -21.37 7.20
CA PHE A 120 -11.37 -20.37 6.28
C PHE A 120 -10.53 -21.00 5.14
N ALA A 121 -10.24 -22.30 5.22
CA ALA A 121 -9.39 -22.97 4.24
C ALA A 121 -10.06 -22.99 2.86
N GLY A 122 -9.41 -22.35 1.88
CA GLY A 122 -9.86 -22.29 0.49
C GLY A 122 -10.58 -20.99 0.13
N SER A 123 -10.88 -20.12 1.11
CA SER A 123 -11.42 -18.79 0.87
C SER A 123 -10.35 -17.86 0.31
N SER A 124 -10.74 -16.93 -0.55
CA SER A 124 -9.85 -15.92 -1.11
C SER A 124 -10.33 -14.51 -0.80
N VAL A 125 -9.40 -13.61 -0.53
CA VAL A 125 -9.64 -12.17 -0.42
C VAL A 125 -8.78 -11.46 -1.47
N THR A 126 -9.41 -10.62 -2.28
CA THR A 126 -8.71 -9.75 -3.25
C THR A 126 -9.15 -8.31 -3.03
N LEU A 127 -8.18 -7.39 -2.92
CA LEU A 127 -8.46 -5.97 -2.74
C LEU A 127 -8.45 -5.21 -4.07
N ASN A 128 -9.37 -4.28 -4.21
CA ASN A 128 -9.37 -3.28 -5.27
C ASN A 128 -8.52 -2.07 -4.85
N LYS A 129 -7.20 -2.26 -4.85
CA LYS A 129 -6.25 -1.25 -4.36
C LYS A 129 -6.41 0.09 -5.09
N HIS A 130 -6.65 0.07 -6.40
CA HIS A 130 -6.87 1.29 -7.18
C HIS A 130 -8.11 2.06 -6.73
N GLN A 131 -9.25 1.38 -6.58
CA GLN A 131 -10.47 2.06 -6.12
C GLN A 131 -10.31 2.63 -4.70
N ILE A 132 -9.61 1.93 -3.82
CA ILE A 132 -9.27 2.44 -2.48
C ILE A 132 -8.49 3.75 -2.58
N MET A 133 -7.47 3.82 -3.45
CA MET A 133 -6.69 5.04 -3.67
C MET A 133 -7.55 6.17 -4.27
N ILE A 134 -8.34 5.87 -5.30
CA ILE A 134 -9.23 6.83 -5.97
C ILE A 134 -10.22 7.45 -4.98
N ASN A 135 -10.76 6.66 -4.06
CA ASN A 135 -11.75 7.13 -3.09
C ASN A 135 -11.14 7.93 -1.94
N SER A 136 -9.86 7.72 -1.63
CA SER A 136 -9.21 8.29 -0.45
C SER A 136 -8.34 9.51 -0.74
N GLN A 137 -7.94 9.71 -2.00
CA GLN A 137 -7.11 10.86 -2.38
C GLN A 137 -7.31 11.24 -3.85
N LYS A 138 -6.83 12.44 -4.20
CA LYS A 138 -6.66 12.79 -5.62
C LYS A 138 -5.57 11.91 -6.23
N VAL A 139 -5.85 11.36 -7.41
CA VAL A 139 -4.91 10.53 -8.17
C VAL A 139 -4.65 11.14 -9.55
N PRO A 140 -3.49 10.90 -10.18
CA PRO A 140 -3.23 11.31 -11.56
C PRO A 140 -4.07 10.53 -12.57
N ASP A 141 -4.32 11.12 -13.75
CA ASP A 141 -5.10 10.48 -14.83
C ASP A 141 -4.55 9.11 -15.27
N TRP A 142 -3.23 8.92 -15.22
CA TRP A 142 -2.63 7.62 -15.58
C TRP A 142 -3.09 6.50 -14.65
N PHE A 143 -3.45 6.83 -13.40
CA PHE A 143 -3.89 5.87 -12.40
C PHE A 143 -5.29 5.33 -12.72
N HIS A 144 -6.16 6.20 -13.24
CA HIS A 144 -7.48 5.78 -13.75
C HIS A 144 -7.36 4.88 -14.98
N ARG A 145 -6.46 5.20 -15.91
CA ARG A 145 -6.22 4.33 -17.08
C ARG A 145 -5.65 2.97 -16.68
N GLU A 146 -4.69 2.94 -15.75
CA GLU A 146 -4.17 1.68 -15.21
C GLU A 146 -5.27 0.82 -14.56
N TYR A 147 -6.22 1.47 -13.87
CA TYR A 147 -7.38 0.78 -13.30
C TYR A 147 -8.32 0.20 -14.36
N GLU A 148 -8.60 0.95 -15.43
CA GLU A 148 -9.38 0.48 -16.59
C GLU A 148 -8.68 -0.69 -17.30
N ASP A 149 -7.35 -0.63 -17.49
CA ASP A 149 -6.56 -1.70 -18.08
C ASP A 149 -6.57 -2.97 -17.21
N MET A 150 -6.45 -2.82 -15.89
CA MET A 150 -6.52 -3.93 -14.94
C MET A 150 -7.90 -4.60 -14.93
N THR A 151 -8.99 -3.82 -14.85
CA THR A 151 -10.35 -4.36 -14.81
C THR A 151 -10.77 -4.97 -16.15
N SER A 152 -10.36 -4.37 -17.26
CA SER A 152 -10.67 -4.90 -18.60
C SER A 152 -10.03 -6.26 -18.87
N SER A 153 -8.81 -6.49 -18.35
CA SER A 153 -8.05 -7.75 -18.51
C SER A 153 -8.39 -8.84 -17.50
N MET A 154 -9.30 -8.58 -16.55
CA MET A 154 -9.67 -9.55 -15.51
C MET A 154 -10.53 -10.69 -16.06
N GLU A 155 -10.11 -11.93 -15.81
CA GLU A 155 -10.79 -13.15 -16.30
C GLU A 155 -12.02 -13.52 -15.46
N ASP A 156 -11.96 -13.30 -14.14
CA ASP A 156 -13.07 -13.58 -13.23
C ASP A 156 -14.18 -12.52 -13.43
N GLY A 157 -15.26 -12.93 -14.09
CA GLY A 157 -16.37 -12.04 -14.42
C GLY A 157 -17.16 -11.53 -13.21
N GLU A 158 -17.14 -12.22 -12.07
CA GLU A 158 -17.81 -11.75 -10.85
C GLU A 158 -16.94 -10.72 -10.13
N MET A 159 -15.65 -11.02 -9.97
CA MET A 159 -14.68 -10.07 -9.41
C MET A 159 -14.62 -8.80 -10.26
N LYS A 160 -14.59 -8.94 -11.59
CA LYS A 160 -14.59 -7.82 -12.53
C LYS A 160 -15.80 -6.91 -12.32
N ARG A 161 -17.01 -7.48 -12.31
CA ARG A 161 -18.25 -6.70 -12.09
C ARG A 161 -18.25 -6.02 -10.73
N SER A 162 -17.78 -6.70 -9.69
CA SER A 162 -17.65 -6.12 -8.35
C SER A 162 -16.75 -4.89 -8.37
N PHE A 163 -15.58 -4.98 -9.00
CA PHE A 163 -14.64 -3.85 -9.07
C PHE A 163 -15.16 -2.72 -9.96
N GLU A 164 -15.73 -3.02 -11.13
CA GLU A 164 -16.35 -2.01 -12.00
C GLU A 164 -17.49 -1.22 -11.31
N ASN A 165 -18.18 -1.85 -10.35
CA ASN A 165 -19.21 -1.20 -9.52
C ASN A 165 -18.63 -0.37 -8.36
N GLY A 166 -17.32 -0.35 -8.18
CA GLY A 166 -16.63 0.44 -7.16
C GLY A 166 -16.46 -0.28 -5.81
N GLU A 167 -16.69 -1.59 -5.75
CA GLU A 167 -16.40 -2.37 -4.53
C GLU A 167 -14.90 -2.35 -4.21
N LEU A 168 -14.59 -2.27 -2.92
CA LEU A 168 -13.22 -2.15 -2.42
C LEU A 168 -12.49 -3.49 -2.34
N PHE A 169 -13.23 -4.59 -2.36
CA PHE A 169 -12.69 -5.93 -2.28
C PHE A 169 -13.68 -6.96 -2.84
N PHE A 170 -13.15 -8.14 -3.12
CA PHE A 170 -13.93 -9.31 -3.53
C PHE A 170 -13.51 -10.50 -2.67
N THR A 171 -14.50 -11.19 -2.11
CA THR A 171 -14.30 -12.45 -1.38
C THR A 171 -14.88 -13.59 -2.20
N SER A 172 -14.22 -14.74 -2.18
CA SER A 172 -14.81 -15.98 -2.70
C SER A 172 -14.75 -17.08 -1.63
N PRO A 173 -15.84 -17.84 -1.45
CA PRO A 173 -15.87 -18.94 -0.49
C PRO A 173 -14.99 -20.11 -0.97
N PRO A 174 -14.69 -21.08 -0.10
CA PRO A 174 -13.92 -22.25 -0.49
C PRO A 174 -14.57 -22.99 -1.65
N SER A 175 -13.80 -23.29 -2.70
CA SER A 175 -14.28 -24.18 -3.75
C SER A 175 -14.66 -25.54 -3.13
N VAL A 176 -15.87 -26.02 -3.39
CA VAL A 176 -16.46 -27.24 -2.79
C VAL A 176 -15.56 -28.48 -2.92
N SER A 177 -14.76 -28.58 -3.98
CA SER A 177 -13.84 -29.71 -4.19
C SER A 177 -12.66 -29.73 -3.21
N ARG A 178 -12.13 -28.57 -2.81
CA ARG A 178 -11.03 -28.46 -1.83
C ARG A 178 -11.52 -28.69 -0.40
N ALA A 179 -12.73 -28.22 -0.07
CA ALA A 179 -13.36 -28.49 1.22
C ALA A 179 -13.62 -30.00 1.43
N ASN A 180 -14.13 -30.69 0.41
CA ASN A 180 -14.36 -32.14 0.46
C ASN A 180 -13.07 -32.97 0.50
N ALA A 181 -12.01 -32.53 -0.20
CA ALA A 181 -10.70 -33.19 -0.12
C ALA A 181 -10.13 -33.12 1.31
N LEU A 182 -10.16 -31.94 1.96
CA LEU A 182 -9.68 -31.78 3.33
C LEU A 182 -10.51 -32.61 4.33
N ALA A 183 -11.83 -32.61 4.20
CA ALA A 183 -12.72 -33.41 5.05
C ALA A 183 -12.43 -34.92 4.91
N SER A 184 -12.12 -35.38 3.68
CA SER A 184 -11.78 -36.77 3.41
C SER A 184 -10.45 -37.17 4.06
N TYR A 185 -9.41 -36.32 4.01
CA TYR A 185 -8.15 -36.58 4.71
C TYR A 185 -8.31 -36.59 6.23
N ALA A 186 -9.08 -35.66 6.80
CA ALA A 186 -9.36 -35.62 8.23
C ALA A 186 -10.11 -36.86 8.72
N ALA A 187 -11.01 -37.42 7.91
CA ALA A 187 -11.72 -38.65 8.22
C ALA A 187 -10.79 -39.87 8.25
N VAL A 188 -9.85 -39.98 7.29
CA VAL A 188 -8.87 -41.07 7.25
C VAL A 188 -7.92 -41.02 8.45
N ALA A 189 -7.40 -39.84 8.79
CA ALA A 189 -6.49 -39.67 9.94
C ALA A 189 -7.14 -40.01 11.29
N LYS A 190 -8.47 -39.90 11.41
CA LYS A 190 -9.22 -40.23 12.63
C LYS A 190 -9.62 -41.71 12.72
N SER A 191 -9.43 -42.46 11.64
CA SER A 191 -9.72 -43.89 11.53
C SER A 191 -8.50 -44.80 11.70
N MET A 192 -7.33 -44.21 11.95
CA MET A 192 -6.11 -44.89 12.40
C MET A 192 -5.96 -44.73 13.92
#